data_AF-A0A643CDK4-F1
#
_entry.id   AF-A0A643CDK4-F1
#
_cell.length_a   1.000
_cell.length_b   1.000
_cell.length_c   1.000
_cell.angle_alpha   90.00
_cell.angle_beta   90.00
_cell.angle_gamma   90.00
#
_symmetry.space_group_name_H-M   'P 1'
#
loop_
_entity.id
_entity.type
_entity.pdbx_description
1 polymer ?
#
loop_
_entity_poly.entity_id
_entity_poly.type
_entity_poly.pdbx_seq_one_letter_code
_entity_poly.pdbx_strand_id
1 'polypeptide(L)'
;DTALGKPREVFRLPTDLIAYDDRLCASIHFTSSTWVTLSDGTGRLYLIGTGERGNSPSEKWEIMFNEELGNPFIIIHSISLLKAEEHSIATLLLRIEREELDMKGSGFYVSLEWVTINKKNKEPLYYWQQTEDDLTVTVSLPEDCTKEDIQIQFLPDHVNVVLKGQRFLEGNLYSSIDHESSTWIIKENNSLEISLIKKNEGLTWPELVVGDKQGEFIRDSAQCAAIAERLMHLTSDELNPNPDKGKPPCNAQELEECDIFFEESSSLCRFDGSTLKTTHVVSS
;
A
#
# COMPACT_ATOMS: atom_id res chain seq x y z
N ASP A 1 -5.74 42.87 3.14
CA ASP A 1 -5.71 41.69 4.02
C ASP A 1 -6.42 40.51 3.37
N THR A 2 -5.66 39.67 2.68
CA THR A 2 -6.14 38.36 2.25
C THR A 2 -6.19 37.43 3.45
N ALA A 3 -7.30 36.71 3.62
CA ALA A 3 -7.58 35.79 4.74
C ALA A 3 -6.67 34.55 4.82
N LEU A 4 -5.52 34.58 4.15
CA LEU A 4 -4.56 33.49 4.12
C LEU A 4 -3.45 33.82 5.12
N GLY A 5 -3.33 33.01 6.18
CA GLY A 5 -2.26 33.13 7.17
C GLY A 5 -0.87 32.98 6.54
N LYS A 6 0.19 33.18 7.34
CA LYS A 6 1.57 33.00 6.87
C LYS A 6 1.76 31.57 6.32
N PRO A 7 2.34 31.41 5.12
CA PRO A 7 2.61 30.08 4.57
C PRO A 7 3.57 29.31 5.47
N ARG A 8 3.29 28.02 5.68
CA ARG A 8 4.12 27.11 6.45
C ARG A 8 4.80 26.12 5.50
N GLU A 9 6.11 25.96 5.66
CA GLU A 9 6.83 24.90 4.98
C GLU A 9 6.44 23.54 5.60
N VAL A 10 5.98 22.61 4.75
CA VAL A 10 5.56 21.26 5.17
C VAL A 10 6.48 20.17 4.64
N PHE A 11 7.19 20.45 3.56
CA PHE A 11 8.13 19.54 2.92
C PHE A 11 9.15 20.35 2.11
N ARG A 12 10.39 19.85 2.03
CA ARG A 12 11.49 20.45 1.27
C ARG A 12 12.17 19.38 0.43
N LEU A 13 12.26 19.64 -0.87
CA LEU A 13 13.02 18.81 -1.79
C LEU A 13 14.53 18.88 -1.48
N PRO A 14 15.31 17.80 -1.75
CA PRO A 14 16.77 17.82 -1.61
C PRO A 14 17.42 18.99 -2.34
N THR A 15 18.49 19.55 -1.79
CA THR A 15 19.11 20.79 -2.31
C THR A 15 20.03 20.52 -3.52
N ASP A 16 20.44 19.27 -3.73
CA ASP A 16 21.41 18.87 -4.77
C ASP A 16 20.79 18.66 -6.17
N LEU A 17 19.52 19.03 -6.37
CA LEU A 17 18.78 18.84 -7.63
C LEU A 17 19.18 19.79 -8.77
N ILE A 18 20.17 20.66 -8.58
CA ILE A 18 20.60 21.70 -9.53
C ILE A 18 21.61 21.15 -10.57
N ALA A 19 22.13 19.94 -10.37
CA ALA A 19 23.16 19.34 -11.23
C ALA A 19 22.62 18.56 -12.45
N TYR A 20 21.30 18.50 -12.66
CA TYR A 20 20.68 17.74 -13.76
C TYR A 20 20.21 18.68 -14.88
N ASP A 21 20.90 18.63 -16.02
CA ASP A 21 20.66 19.49 -17.19
C ASP A 21 19.29 19.19 -17.86
N ASP A 22 18.79 17.95 -17.74
CA ASP A 22 17.54 17.47 -18.33
C ASP A 22 16.34 17.44 -17.35
N ARG A 23 16.42 18.17 -16.24
CA ARG A 23 15.39 18.15 -15.19
C ARG A 23 14.09 18.83 -15.64
N LEU A 24 12.95 18.19 -15.34
CA LEU A 24 11.62 18.77 -15.47
C LEU A 24 11.20 19.58 -14.23
N CYS A 25 10.12 20.35 -14.34
CA CYS A 25 9.54 21.02 -13.18
C CYS A 25 9.08 19.99 -12.14
N ALA A 26 9.27 20.31 -10.86
CA ALA A 26 8.66 19.53 -9.80
C ALA A 26 7.12 19.62 -9.91
N SER A 27 6.44 18.52 -9.60
CA SER A 27 4.98 18.41 -9.72
C SER A 27 4.40 17.70 -8.51
N ILE A 28 3.21 18.09 -8.07
CA ILE A 28 2.55 17.55 -6.89
C ILE A 28 1.07 17.29 -7.19
N HIS A 29 0.52 16.18 -6.70
CA HIS A 29 -0.90 15.88 -6.81
C HIS A 29 -1.45 15.33 -5.50
N PHE A 30 -2.55 15.92 -5.02
CA PHE A 30 -3.23 15.48 -3.79
C PHE A 30 -4.10 14.27 -4.08
N THR A 31 -3.55 13.09 -3.84
CA THR A 31 -4.16 11.78 -4.14
C THR A 31 -5.42 11.48 -3.32
N SER A 32 -5.45 11.92 -2.06
CA SER A 32 -6.60 11.80 -1.16
C SER A 32 -6.48 12.82 -0.03
N SER A 33 -7.44 12.90 0.91
CA SER A 33 -7.40 13.82 2.06
C SER A 33 -6.14 13.66 2.95
N THR A 34 -5.48 12.50 2.88
CA THR A 34 -4.34 12.13 3.73
C THR A 34 -3.06 11.82 2.97
N TRP A 35 -3.07 11.82 1.64
CA TRP A 35 -1.93 11.45 0.80
C TRP A 35 -1.64 12.47 -0.29
N VAL A 36 -0.35 12.59 -0.64
CA VAL A 36 0.13 13.39 -1.75
C VAL A 36 1.26 12.67 -2.48
N THR A 37 1.22 12.71 -3.81
CA THR A 37 2.30 12.26 -4.68
C THR A 37 3.09 13.45 -5.18
N LEU A 38 4.40 13.33 -5.24
CA LEU A 38 5.30 14.40 -5.61
C LEU A 38 6.44 13.87 -6.50
N SER A 39 6.77 14.61 -7.55
CA SER A 39 7.97 14.41 -8.36
C SER A 39 8.88 15.61 -8.17
N ASP A 40 10.17 15.36 -8.02
CA ASP A 40 11.19 16.43 -8.02
C ASP A 40 11.59 16.87 -9.43
N GLY A 41 11.11 16.16 -10.45
CA GLY A 41 11.39 16.39 -11.86
C GLY A 41 12.71 15.79 -12.34
N THR A 42 13.46 15.05 -11.52
CA THR A 42 14.67 14.33 -11.95
C THR A 42 14.41 12.85 -12.23
N GLY A 43 13.16 12.40 -12.06
CA GLY A 43 12.77 11.00 -12.20
C GLY A 43 12.54 10.28 -10.88
N ARG A 44 12.43 11.02 -9.76
CA ARG A 44 12.16 10.44 -8.44
C ARG A 44 10.71 10.69 -8.03
N LEU A 45 10.03 9.63 -7.59
CA LEU A 45 8.65 9.65 -7.10
C LEU A 45 8.64 9.58 -5.58
N TYR A 46 7.97 10.55 -4.97
CA TYR A 46 7.69 10.60 -3.55
C TYR A 46 6.21 10.34 -3.31
N LEU A 47 5.91 9.43 -2.39
CA LEU A 47 4.59 9.32 -1.79
C LEU A 47 4.68 9.77 -0.34
N ILE A 48 3.85 10.74 0.02
CA ILE A 48 3.92 11.41 1.30
C ILE A 48 2.57 11.30 2.01
N GLY A 49 2.61 10.82 3.24
CA GLY A 49 1.48 10.87 4.17
C GLY A 49 1.39 12.27 4.76
N THR A 50 0.26 12.95 4.53
CA THR A 50 0.05 14.33 4.99
C THR A 50 -0.72 14.43 6.30
N GLY A 51 -1.36 13.34 6.73
CA GLY A 51 -2.44 13.38 7.73
C GLY A 51 -3.68 14.12 7.22
N GLU A 52 -4.70 14.28 8.07
CA GLU A 52 -5.95 14.97 7.71
C GLU A 52 -5.71 16.49 7.57
N ARG A 53 -5.52 16.92 6.33
CA ARG A 53 -5.25 18.32 6.01
C ARG A 53 -6.42 19.21 6.43
N GLY A 54 -6.16 20.12 7.37
CA GLY A 54 -7.13 21.12 7.86
C GLY A 54 -7.51 20.96 9.33
N ASN A 55 -7.30 19.79 9.93
CA ASN A 55 -7.68 19.54 11.33
C ASN A 55 -6.58 19.88 12.34
N SER A 56 -5.30 19.91 11.96
CA SER A 56 -4.21 20.22 12.90
C SER A 56 -3.07 21.08 12.31
N PRO A 57 -2.51 22.03 13.07
CA PRO A 57 -1.35 22.83 12.68
C PRO A 57 -0.02 22.11 12.93
N SER A 58 0.00 20.80 13.21
CA SER A 58 1.21 20.08 13.62
C SER A 58 1.57 18.87 12.76
N GLU A 59 0.77 18.52 11.75
CA GLU A 59 1.08 17.37 10.89
C GLU A 59 2.31 17.65 10.01
N LYS A 60 3.42 17.05 10.42
CA LYS A 60 4.63 16.94 9.62
C LYS A 60 4.34 15.90 8.53
N TRP A 61 4.61 16.26 7.29
CA TRP A 61 4.47 15.34 6.17
C TRP A 61 5.55 14.25 6.26
N GLU A 62 5.13 12.99 6.16
CA GLU A 62 6.00 11.83 6.28
C GLU A 62 6.19 11.16 4.93
N ILE A 63 7.44 10.87 4.57
CA ILE A 63 7.76 10.15 3.33
C ILE A 63 7.48 8.67 3.56
N MET A 64 6.54 8.14 2.78
CA MET A 64 6.10 6.74 2.86
C MET A 64 6.67 5.88 1.73
N PHE A 65 6.99 6.50 0.59
CA PHE A 65 7.70 5.88 -0.53
C PHE A 65 8.56 6.96 -1.20
N ASN A 66 9.76 6.60 -1.64
CA ASN A 66 10.70 7.49 -2.31
C ASN A 66 11.64 6.66 -3.19
N GLU A 67 11.33 6.56 -4.47
CA GLU A 67 12.08 5.73 -5.42
C GLU A 67 12.38 6.47 -6.71
N GLU A 68 13.45 6.07 -7.37
CA GLU A 68 13.87 6.60 -8.67
C GLU A 68 13.34 5.70 -9.78
N LEU A 69 12.50 6.26 -10.66
CA LEU A 69 11.83 5.55 -11.75
C LEU A 69 12.50 5.81 -13.10
N GLY A 70 13.80 6.10 -13.10
CA GLY A 70 14.59 6.37 -14.29
C GLY A 70 14.45 7.82 -14.78
N ASN A 71 14.00 8.00 -16.03
CA ASN A 71 13.99 9.31 -16.70
C ASN A 71 13.17 10.37 -15.91
N PRO A 72 13.43 11.67 -16.13
CA PRO A 72 12.59 12.75 -15.65
C PRO A 72 11.10 12.59 -16.03
N PHE A 73 10.20 12.90 -15.10
CA PHE A 73 8.75 12.94 -15.35
C PHE A 73 8.05 14.00 -14.49
N ILE A 74 6.87 14.40 -14.95
CA ILE A 74 5.88 15.14 -14.14
C ILE A 74 4.69 14.26 -13.82
N ILE A 75 4.04 14.51 -12.70
CA ILE A 75 2.80 13.86 -12.28
C ILE A 75 1.65 14.66 -12.86
N ILE A 76 0.82 14.01 -13.67
CA ILE A 76 -0.42 14.61 -14.21
C ILE A 76 -1.58 14.35 -13.26
N HIS A 77 -1.67 13.12 -12.74
CA HIS A 77 -2.80 12.70 -11.94
C HIS A 77 -2.40 11.60 -10.97
N SER A 78 -3.11 11.50 -9.85
CA SER A 78 -2.98 10.35 -8.96
C SER A 78 -4.29 10.09 -8.24
N ILE A 79 -4.61 8.82 -8.03
CA ILE A 79 -5.81 8.39 -7.31
C ILE A 79 -5.47 7.38 -6.22
N SER A 80 -6.23 7.43 -5.13
CA SER A 80 -6.18 6.43 -4.06
C SER A 80 -7.17 5.32 -4.39
N LEU A 81 -6.68 4.09 -4.39
CA LEU A 81 -7.44 2.89 -4.65
C LEU A 81 -7.48 2.06 -3.36
N LEU A 82 -8.68 1.87 -2.82
CA LEU A 82 -8.94 1.01 -1.67
C LEU A 82 -9.53 -0.30 -2.21
N LYS A 83 -8.78 -1.40 -2.13
CA LYS A 83 -9.26 -2.72 -2.57
C LYS A 83 -8.94 -3.76 -1.50
N ALA A 84 -9.97 -4.39 -0.93
CA ALA A 84 -9.85 -5.52 0.00
C ALA A 84 -8.76 -5.34 1.09
N GLU A 85 -8.82 -4.21 1.81
CA GLU A 85 -7.84 -3.80 2.86
C GLU A 85 -6.44 -3.40 2.39
N GLU A 86 -6.14 -3.47 1.09
CA GLU A 86 -4.90 -2.97 0.53
C GLU A 86 -5.09 -1.55 -0.03
N HIS A 87 -4.37 -0.58 0.55
CA HIS A 87 -4.32 0.79 0.02
C HIS A 87 -3.23 0.86 -1.04
N SER A 88 -3.63 1.06 -2.29
CA SER A 88 -2.75 1.34 -3.41
C SER A 88 -2.96 2.75 -3.95
N ILE A 89 -1.91 3.33 -4.53
CA ILE A 89 -1.95 4.65 -5.15
C ILE A 89 -1.51 4.51 -6.59
N ALA A 90 -2.41 4.84 -7.51
CA ALA A 90 -2.11 4.90 -8.93
C ALA A 90 -1.73 6.33 -9.32
N THR A 91 -0.65 6.49 -10.07
CA THR A 91 -0.10 7.77 -10.51
C THR A 91 0.14 7.74 -12.02
N LEU A 92 -0.36 8.74 -12.73
CA LEU A 92 -0.11 8.96 -14.15
C LEU A 92 1.06 9.92 -14.32
N LEU A 93 2.13 9.43 -14.94
CA LEU A 93 3.36 10.15 -15.21
C LEU A 93 3.39 10.59 -16.68
N LEU A 94 3.90 11.80 -16.94
CA LEU A 94 4.25 12.26 -18.27
C LEU A 94 5.76 12.43 -18.36
N ARG A 95 6.34 11.83 -19.40
CA ARG A 95 7.75 11.92 -19.74
C ARG A 95 7.90 12.63 -21.08
N ILE A 96 8.98 13.38 -21.20
CA ILE A 96 9.42 13.97 -22.46
C ILE A 96 10.77 13.36 -22.74
N GLU A 97 10.87 12.60 -23.81
CA GLU A 97 12.07 11.83 -24.14
C GLU A 97 12.61 12.29 -25.49
N ARG A 98 13.93 12.37 -25.59
CA ARG A 98 14.61 12.81 -26.81
C ARG A 98 14.64 11.66 -27.80
N GLU A 99 14.23 11.95 -29.03
CA GLU A 99 14.32 11.01 -30.15
C GLU A 99 15.64 11.22 -30.88
N GLU A 100 16.60 10.31 -30.72
CA GLU A 100 17.95 10.46 -31.27
C GLU A 100 18.01 10.25 -32.80
N LEU A 101 17.03 9.54 -33.36
CA LEU A 101 17.09 9.03 -34.73
C LEU A 101 16.22 9.81 -35.73
N ASP A 102 15.31 10.67 -35.27
CA ASP A 102 14.45 11.46 -36.16
C ASP A 102 14.93 12.91 -36.30
N MET A 103 15.36 13.27 -37.52
CA MET A 103 15.77 14.63 -37.88
C MET A 103 14.60 15.48 -38.40
N LYS A 104 13.36 14.98 -38.35
CA LYS A 104 12.17 15.68 -38.84
C LYS A 104 11.13 15.86 -37.72
N GLY A 105 11.33 16.87 -36.89
CA GLY A 105 10.40 17.24 -35.82
C GLY A 105 11.06 18.10 -34.77
N SER A 106 10.49 18.17 -33.57
CA SER A 106 11.11 18.79 -32.40
C SER A 106 12.29 17.98 -31.84
N GLY A 107 12.43 16.70 -32.23
CA GLY A 107 13.41 15.77 -31.66
C GLY A 107 13.02 15.22 -30.29
N PHE A 108 11.73 15.33 -29.92
CA PHE A 108 11.19 14.83 -28.66
C PHE A 108 9.84 14.15 -28.88
N TYR A 109 9.57 13.08 -28.14
CA TYR A 109 8.23 12.51 -28.00
C TYR A 109 7.77 12.56 -26.55
N VAL A 110 6.45 12.47 -26.38
CA VAL A 110 5.80 12.46 -25.07
C VAL A 110 5.26 11.06 -24.82
N SER A 111 5.51 10.51 -23.64
CA SER A 111 4.93 9.24 -23.20
C SER A 111 4.16 9.42 -21.90
N LEU A 112 3.07 8.66 -21.78
CA LEU A 112 2.27 8.55 -20.57
C LEU A 112 2.50 7.18 -19.95
N GLU A 113 2.83 7.16 -18.66
CA GLU A 113 3.09 5.93 -17.92
C GLU A 113 2.17 5.85 -16.71
N TRP A 114 1.49 4.71 -16.56
CA TRP A 114 0.70 4.42 -15.37
C TRP A 114 1.55 3.64 -14.38
N VAL A 115 1.74 4.17 -13.18
CA VAL A 115 2.46 3.52 -12.08
C VAL A 115 1.54 3.28 -10.90
N THR A 116 1.51 2.05 -10.38
CA THR A 116 0.75 1.69 -9.18
C THR A 116 1.71 1.40 -8.03
N ILE A 117 1.60 2.17 -6.96
CA ILE A 117 2.34 2.00 -5.71
C ILE A 117 1.45 1.21 -4.76
N ASN A 118 1.84 -0.02 -4.47
CA ASN A 118 1.18 -0.82 -3.44
C ASN A 118 1.94 -0.67 -2.14
N LYS A 119 1.23 -0.54 -1.03
CA LYS A 119 1.85 -0.67 0.28
C LYS A 119 2.27 -2.13 0.45
N LYS A 120 3.53 -2.45 0.11
CA LYS A 120 4.12 -3.69 0.62
C LYS A 120 4.09 -3.60 2.13
N ASN A 121 3.23 -4.36 2.78
CA ASN A 121 3.47 -4.69 4.18
C ASN A 121 4.90 -5.23 4.23
N LYS A 122 5.73 -4.70 5.13
CA LYS A 122 7.01 -5.36 5.42
C LYS A 122 6.67 -6.82 5.67
N GLU A 123 7.32 -7.72 4.94
CA GLU A 123 7.14 -9.15 5.22
C GLU A 123 7.38 -9.34 6.72
N PRO A 124 6.42 -9.97 7.43
CA PRO A 124 6.58 -10.26 8.85
C PRO A 124 7.89 -11.00 9.06
N LEU A 125 8.59 -10.69 10.14
CA LEU A 125 9.83 -11.40 10.46
C LEU A 125 9.55 -12.88 10.74
N TYR A 126 8.37 -13.16 11.27
CA TYR A 126 7.92 -14.49 11.55
C TYR A 126 6.40 -14.58 11.43
N TYR A 127 5.91 -15.80 11.25
CA TYR A 127 4.51 -16.11 11.25
C TYR A 127 4.19 -16.92 12.48
N TRP A 128 2.98 -16.78 13.01
CA TRP A 128 2.54 -17.63 14.09
C TRP A 128 1.09 -18.02 13.92
N GLN A 129 0.77 -19.23 14.39
CA GLN A 129 -0.57 -19.80 14.35
C GLN A 129 -0.86 -20.42 15.72
N GLN A 130 -2.13 -20.69 15.98
CA GLN A 130 -2.54 -21.27 17.25
C GLN A 130 -3.68 -22.25 17.05
N THR A 131 -3.69 -23.28 17.87
CA THR A 131 -4.82 -24.17 18.08
C THR A 131 -5.41 -23.91 19.47
N GLU A 132 -6.32 -24.77 19.93
CA GLU A 132 -6.80 -24.73 21.31
C GLU A 132 -5.69 -25.05 22.32
N ASP A 133 -4.69 -25.86 21.91
CA ASP A 133 -3.71 -26.49 22.81
C ASP A 133 -2.29 -25.97 22.61
N ASP A 134 -1.94 -25.49 21.42
CA ASP A 134 -0.56 -25.10 21.08
C ASP A 134 -0.47 -23.80 20.24
N LEU A 135 0.74 -23.28 20.18
CA LEU A 135 1.16 -22.18 19.32
C LEU A 135 2.32 -22.68 18.46
N THR A 136 2.27 -22.38 17.18
CA THR A 136 3.35 -22.72 16.26
C THR A 136 3.87 -21.42 15.63
N VAL A 137 5.17 -21.17 15.78
CA VAL A 137 5.87 -19.99 15.25
C VAL A 137 6.82 -20.45 14.15
N THR A 138 6.71 -19.84 12.98
CA THR A 138 7.49 -20.17 11.79
C THR A 138 8.35 -18.98 11.40
N VAL A 139 9.66 -19.17 11.34
CA VAL A 139 10.66 -18.16 10.99
C VAL A 139 11.40 -18.62 9.73
N SER A 140 11.62 -17.71 8.77
CA SER A 140 12.47 -17.99 7.60
C SER A 140 13.93 -17.75 7.97
N LEU A 141 14.77 -18.76 7.83
CA LEU A 141 16.20 -18.66 8.11
C LEU A 141 16.99 -18.32 6.83
N PRO A 142 18.09 -17.55 6.94
CA PRO A 142 19.06 -17.40 5.85
C PRO A 142 19.69 -18.74 5.43
N GLU A 143 20.15 -18.84 4.17
CA GLU A 143 20.69 -20.08 3.57
C GLU A 143 21.87 -20.71 4.33
N ASP A 144 22.58 -19.92 5.12
CA ASP A 144 23.81 -20.26 5.85
C ASP A 144 23.59 -20.44 7.37
N CYS A 145 22.35 -20.52 7.85
CA CYS A 145 22.06 -20.69 9.27
C CYS A 145 22.11 -22.18 9.68
N THR A 146 22.96 -22.55 10.64
CA THR A 146 23.02 -23.93 11.16
C THR A 146 22.36 -24.03 12.54
N LYS A 147 22.22 -25.26 13.07
CA LYS A 147 21.60 -25.50 14.38
C LYS A 147 22.36 -24.81 15.51
N GLU A 148 23.68 -24.70 15.38
CA GLU A 148 24.57 -24.09 16.38
C GLU A 148 24.36 -22.57 16.49
N ASP A 149 23.86 -21.93 15.44
CA ASP A 149 23.57 -20.50 15.40
C ASP A 149 22.24 -20.15 16.08
N ILE A 150 21.43 -21.15 16.42
CA ILE A 150 20.08 -20.98 16.96
C ILE A 150 20.10 -21.29 18.45
N GLN A 151 19.79 -20.28 19.25
CA GLN A 151 19.62 -20.44 20.71
C GLN A 151 18.22 -20.00 21.09
N ILE A 152 17.44 -20.94 21.62
CA ILE A 152 16.06 -20.69 22.05
C ILE A 152 15.93 -21.05 23.51
N GLN A 153 15.38 -20.13 24.28
CA GLN A 153 15.07 -20.30 25.68
C GLN A 153 13.57 -20.12 25.91
N PHE A 154 12.96 -21.18 26.45
CA PHE A 154 11.57 -21.18 26.87
C PHE A 154 11.50 -20.94 28.38
N LEU A 155 10.68 -19.98 28.78
CA LEU A 155 10.27 -19.74 30.16
C LEU A 155 8.74 -19.78 30.23
N PRO A 156 8.15 -20.00 31.42
CA PRO A 156 6.71 -20.13 31.56
C PRO A 156 5.92 -18.97 30.93
N ASP A 157 6.40 -17.73 31.03
CA ASP A 157 5.73 -16.52 30.55
C ASP A 157 6.61 -15.68 29.60
N HIS A 158 7.73 -16.23 29.13
CA HIS A 158 8.72 -15.49 28.35
C HIS A 158 9.40 -16.39 27.31
N VAL A 159 9.70 -15.83 26.14
CA VAL A 159 10.46 -16.51 25.09
C VAL A 159 11.64 -15.65 24.67
N ASN A 160 12.77 -16.29 24.42
CA ASN A 160 13.95 -15.66 23.85
C ASN A 160 14.51 -16.52 22.72
N VAL A 161 14.60 -15.96 21.53
CA VAL A 161 15.09 -16.56 20.29
C VAL A 161 16.25 -15.72 19.81
N VAL A 162 17.43 -16.32 19.73
CA VAL A 162 18.66 -15.71 19.23
C VAL A 162 19.09 -16.48 17.99
N LEU A 163 19.29 -15.77 16.88
CA LEU A 163 19.75 -16.31 15.61
C LEU A 163 21.10 -15.65 15.26
N LYS A 164 22.15 -16.44 15.04
CA LYS A 164 23.53 -15.97 14.75
C LYS A 164 24.06 -14.93 15.74
N GLY A 165 23.71 -15.08 17.01
CA GLY A 165 24.11 -14.15 18.08
C GLY A 165 23.32 -12.84 18.15
N GLN A 166 22.38 -12.60 17.23
CA GLN A 166 21.43 -11.48 17.29
C GLN A 166 20.11 -11.93 17.91
N ARG A 167 19.57 -11.13 18.84
CA ARG A 167 18.25 -11.38 19.43
C ARG A 167 17.19 -11.13 18.36
N PHE A 168 16.49 -12.20 17.99
CA PHE A 168 15.48 -12.20 16.95
C PHE A 168 14.09 -11.94 17.54
N LEU A 169 13.73 -12.65 18.61
CA LEU A 169 12.46 -12.47 19.32
C LEU A 169 12.71 -12.58 20.82
N GLU A 170 12.36 -11.55 21.58
CA GLU A 170 12.48 -11.53 23.04
C GLU A 170 11.28 -10.82 23.63
N GLY A 171 10.62 -11.44 24.60
CA GLY A 171 9.59 -10.78 25.39
C GLY A 171 8.67 -11.71 26.14
N ASN A 172 7.74 -11.06 26.86
CA ASN A 172 6.71 -11.75 27.62
C ASN A 172 5.63 -12.27 26.69
N LEU A 173 5.32 -13.56 26.83
CA LEU A 173 4.21 -14.21 26.15
C LEU A 173 2.88 -13.71 26.71
N TYR A 174 1.81 -13.81 25.92
CA TYR A 174 0.48 -13.37 26.37
C TYR A 174 -0.05 -14.17 27.57
N SER A 175 0.25 -15.47 27.63
CA SER A 175 -0.11 -16.35 28.75
C SER A 175 0.98 -17.39 28.97
N SER A 176 0.86 -18.15 30.07
CA SER A 176 1.86 -19.18 30.39
C SER A 176 1.84 -20.36 29.42
N ILE A 177 3.04 -20.86 29.10
CA ILE A 177 3.30 -22.07 28.32
C ILE A 177 3.88 -23.18 29.21
N ASP A 178 3.75 -24.41 28.76
CA ASP A 178 4.54 -25.53 29.26
C ASP A 178 5.91 -25.54 28.55
N HIS A 179 6.87 -24.88 29.19
CA HIS A 179 8.25 -24.77 28.68
C HIS A 179 9.00 -26.11 28.59
N GLU A 180 8.59 -27.16 29.33
CA GLU A 180 9.23 -28.49 29.25
C GLU A 180 8.76 -29.27 28.02
N SER A 181 7.50 -29.07 27.62
CA SER A 181 6.89 -29.71 26.45
C SER A 181 7.07 -28.89 25.14
N SER A 182 7.56 -27.65 25.25
CA SER A 182 7.80 -26.78 24.10
C SER A 182 9.08 -27.19 23.35
N THR A 183 9.02 -27.23 22.01
CA THR A 183 10.11 -27.74 21.17
C THR A 183 10.35 -26.83 19.97
N TRP A 184 11.46 -27.06 19.25
CA TRP A 184 11.75 -26.37 18.01
C TRP A 184 12.49 -27.29 17.05
N ILE A 185 12.26 -27.11 15.75
CA ILE A 185 12.85 -27.88 14.66
C ILE A 185 13.22 -26.98 13.49
N ILE A 186 14.22 -27.39 12.71
CA ILE A 186 14.55 -26.77 11.43
C ILE A 186 13.94 -27.63 10.33
N LYS A 187 13.08 -27.05 9.50
CA LYS A 187 12.48 -27.69 8.33
C LYS A 187 13.44 -27.68 7.13
N GLU A 188 13.20 -28.58 6.20
CA GLU A 188 14.01 -28.77 4.98
C GLU A 188 14.06 -27.52 4.07
N ASN A 189 13.10 -26.60 4.22
CA ASN A 189 13.01 -25.34 3.46
C ASN A 189 13.73 -24.17 4.15
N ASN A 190 14.74 -24.42 4.99
CA ASN A 190 15.42 -23.42 5.81
C ASN A 190 14.44 -22.58 6.65
N SER A 191 13.46 -23.23 7.28
CA SER A 191 12.54 -22.56 8.18
C SER A 191 12.64 -23.13 9.58
N LEU A 192 12.73 -22.26 10.59
CA LEU A 192 12.67 -22.63 11.99
C LEU A 192 11.21 -22.66 12.43
N GLU A 193 10.76 -23.81 12.89
CA GLU A 193 9.44 -23.97 13.52
C GLU A 193 9.60 -24.15 15.02
N ILE A 194 8.90 -23.34 15.80
CA ILE A 194 8.89 -23.35 17.27
C ILE A 194 7.48 -23.71 17.71
N SER A 195 7.33 -24.82 18.41
CA SER A 195 6.06 -25.28 18.96
C SER A 195 6.01 -25.01 20.46
N LEU A 196 5.10 -24.13 20.89
CA LEU A 196 4.88 -23.79 22.29
C LEU A 196 3.57 -24.42 22.76
N ILE A 197 3.61 -25.18 23.84
CA ILE A 197 2.41 -25.82 24.40
C ILE A 197 1.72 -24.87 25.38
N LYS A 198 0.43 -24.59 25.19
CA LYS A 198 -0.32 -23.71 26.09
C LYS A 198 -0.54 -24.42 27.41
N LYS A 199 -0.30 -23.72 28.52
CA LYS A 199 -0.65 -24.25 29.84
C LYS A 199 -2.14 -24.16 30.14
N ASN A 200 -2.83 -23.18 29.53
CA ASN A 200 -4.25 -22.96 29.64
C ASN A 200 -4.91 -23.33 28.31
N GLU A 201 -5.37 -24.57 28.19
CA GLU A 201 -6.11 -25.07 27.02
C GLU A 201 -7.36 -24.22 26.74
N GLY A 202 -7.66 -23.99 25.46
CA GLY A 202 -8.83 -23.22 25.02
C GLY A 202 -8.69 -21.69 25.11
N LEU A 203 -7.59 -21.17 25.68
CA LEU A 203 -7.33 -19.72 25.67
C LEU A 203 -6.83 -19.28 24.29
N THR A 204 -7.60 -18.41 23.63
CA THR A 204 -7.17 -17.77 22.37
C THR A 204 -6.28 -16.56 22.66
N TRP A 205 -5.07 -16.59 22.11
CA TRP A 205 -4.09 -15.52 22.25
C TRP A 205 -4.32 -14.45 21.17
N PRO A 206 -4.53 -13.17 21.54
CA PRO A 206 -4.65 -12.09 20.56
C PRO A 206 -3.30 -11.69 19.96
N GLU A 207 -2.21 -11.94 20.69
CA GLU A 207 -0.83 -11.66 20.30
C GLU A 207 0.09 -12.75 20.87
N LEU A 208 1.22 -13.02 20.20
CA LEU A 208 2.20 -14.00 20.68
C LEU A 208 3.03 -13.44 21.84
N VAL A 209 3.66 -12.28 21.60
CA VAL A 209 4.48 -11.54 22.57
C VAL A 209 3.83 -10.17 22.77
N VAL A 210 3.63 -9.79 24.03
CA VAL A 210 2.91 -8.56 24.38
C VAL A 210 3.65 -7.34 23.82
N GLY A 211 3.00 -6.63 22.88
CA GLY A 211 3.54 -5.42 22.27
C GLY A 211 4.47 -5.65 21.07
N ASP A 212 4.69 -6.89 20.64
CA ASP A 212 5.42 -7.16 19.40
C ASP A 212 4.51 -7.04 18.16
N LYS A 213 4.99 -6.33 17.15
CA LYS A 213 4.27 -6.06 15.88
C LYS A 213 4.98 -6.64 14.67
N GLN A 214 6.03 -7.43 14.90
CA GLN A 214 6.86 -7.97 13.84
C GLN A 214 6.35 -9.33 13.31
N GLY A 215 5.49 -10.00 14.07
CA GLY A 215 4.88 -11.27 13.68
C GLY A 215 3.47 -11.14 13.12
N GLU A 216 3.13 -11.98 12.14
CA GLU A 216 1.78 -12.06 11.57
C GLU A 216 1.06 -13.33 12.03
N PHE A 217 -0.20 -13.19 12.46
CA PHE A 217 -1.04 -14.29 12.86
C PHE A 217 -1.69 -14.96 11.63
N ILE A 218 -1.28 -16.17 11.31
CA ILE A 218 -1.88 -16.99 10.26
C ILE A 218 -3.04 -17.78 10.87
N ARG A 219 -4.25 -17.55 10.35
CA ARG A 219 -5.40 -18.41 10.61
C ARG A 219 -5.35 -19.59 9.66
N ASP A 220 -5.49 -20.81 10.18
CA ASP A 220 -5.53 -22.01 9.36
C ASP A 220 -6.58 -21.89 8.25
N SER A 221 -6.22 -22.32 7.04
CA SER A 221 -7.04 -22.28 5.84
C SER A 221 -8.40 -22.98 6.02
N ALA A 222 -8.50 -23.96 6.93
CA ALA A 222 -9.75 -24.64 7.28
C ALA A 222 -10.74 -23.73 8.02
N GLN A 223 -10.26 -22.77 8.82
CA GLN A 223 -11.10 -21.78 9.49
C GLN A 223 -11.44 -20.60 8.57
N CYS A 224 -10.55 -20.25 7.63
CA CYS A 224 -10.88 -19.34 6.52
C CYS A 224 -12.00 -19.91 5.66
N ALA A 225 -12.02 -21.22 5.41
CA ALA A 225 -13.13 -21.89 4.73
C ALA A 225 -14.42 -21.80 5.55
N ALA A 226 -14.40 -22.00 6.87
CA ALA A 226 -15.59 -21.87 7.71
C ALA A 226 -16.12 -20.42 7.78
N ILE A 227 -15.24 -19.41 7.78
CA ILE A 227 -15.63 -18.00 7.69
C ILE A 227 -16.18 -17.70 6.28
N ALA A 228 -15.51 -18.15 5.22
CA ALA A 228 -15.97 -18.01 3.84
C ALA A 228 -17.31 -18.71 3.61
N GLU A 229 -17.54 -19.87 4.22
CA GLU A 229 -18.79 -20.63 4.15
C GLU A 229 -19.92 -19.91 4.89
N ARG A 230 -19.64 -19.32 6.07
CA ARG A 230 -20.60 -18.45 6.77
C ARG A 230 -20.86 -17.13 6.06
N LEU A 231 -19.89 -16.61 5.32
CA LEU A 231 -20.00 -15.39 4.51
C LEU A 231 -20.53 -15.65 3.10
N MET A 232 -20.67 -16.91 2.68
CA MET A 232 -21.14 -17.30 1.33
C MET A 232 -22.54 -16.74 1.04
N HIS A 233 -23.40 -16.68 2.07
CA HIS A 233 -24.74 -16.10 1.94
C HIS A 233 -24.76 -14.58 1.80
N LEU A 234 -23.66 -13.89 2.12
CA LEU A 234 -23.52 -12.44 1.98
C LEU A 234 -22.88 -12.04 0.65
N THR A 235 -22.27 -13.00 -0.07
CA THR A 235 -21.76 -12.85 -1.44
C THR A 235 -22.66 -13.60 -2.44
N SER A 236 -23.97 -13.59 -2.23
CA SER A 236 -24.90 -14.12 -3.21
C SER A 236 -24.89 -13.23 -4.45
N ASP A 237 -24.46 -13.80 -5.59
CA ASP A 237 -24.61 -13.25 -6.93
C ASP A 237 -26.08 -13.29 -7.43
N GLU A 238 -27.08 -13.37 -6.55
CA GLU A 238 -28.47 -13.19 -6.94
C GLU A 238 -28.78 -11.70 -7.11
N LEU A 239 -28.36 -11.18 -8.27
CA LEU A 239 -29.06 -10.10 -8.95
C LEU A 239 -30.56 -10.45 -8.98
N ASN A 240 -31.31 -9.71 -8.17
CA ASN A 240 -32.76 -9.68 -8.09
C ASN A 240 -33.45 -10.16 -9.39
N PRO A 241 -33.96 -11.40 -9.46
CA PRO A 241 -34.59 -11.92 -10.65
C PRO A 241 -36.02 -11.40 -10.69
N ASN A 242 -36.21 -10.19 -11.20
CA ASN A 242 -37.54 -9.74 -11.59
C ASN A 242 -37.62 -9.63 -13.12
N PRO A 243 -38.23 -10.60 -13.82
CA PRO A 243 -38.21 -10.68 -15.28
C PRO A 243 -39.35 -9.91 -15.96
N ASP A 244 -40.09 -9.05 -15.26
CA ASP A 244 -41.19 -8.33 -15.91
C ASP A 244 -41.40 -6.91 -15.36
N LYS A 245 -40.84 -5.93 -16.06
CA LYS A 245 -41.42 -4.59 -16.24
C LYS A 245 -40.72 -3.91 -17.41
N GLY A 246 -41.35 -3.99 -18.58
CA GLY A 246 -40.90 -3.45 -19.86
C GLY A 246 -40.57 -1.96 -19.87
N LYS A 247 -39.37 -1.60 -19.46
CA LYS A 247 -38.63 -0.41 -19.92
C LYS A 247 -37.13 -0.78 -20.01
N PRO A 248 -36.52 -0.80 -21.20
CA PRO A 248 -35.06 -0.89 -21.27
C PRO A 248 -34.43 0.33 -20.57
N PRO A 249 -33.32 0.17 -19.82
CA PRO A 249 -32.69 1.27 -19.08
C PRO A 249 -31.83 2.18 -19.96
N CYS A 250 -31.68 1.88 -21.25
CA CYS A 250 -30.90 2.70 -22.17
C CYS A 250 -31.74 3.10 -23.38
N ASN A 251 -31.87 4.41 -23.53
CA ASN A 251 -32.16 5.07 -24.79
C ASN A 251 -31.02 4.74 -25.78
N ALA A 252 -31.26 3.86 -26.76
CA ALA A 252 -30.27 3.56 -27.80
C ALA A 252 -29.99 4.73 -28.75
N GLN A 253 -30.82 5.78 -28.71
CA GLN A 253 -30.66 7.03 -29.44
C GLN A 253 -29.59 7.96 -28.82
N GLU A 254 -29.16 7.72 -27.58
CA GLU A 254 -28.05 8.47 -26.92
C GLU A 254 -26.66 7.89 -27.24
N LEU A 255 -26.58 6.71 -27.85
CA LEU A 255 -25.32 6.06 -28.26
C LEU A 255 -24.91 6.39 -29.70
N GLU A 256 -25.76 7.04 -30.49
CA GLU A 256 -25.48 7.42 -31.89
C GLU A 256 -24.92 8.86 -32.05
N GLU A 257 -24.78 9.65 -30.98
CA GLU A 257 -24.22 11.02 -31.08
C GLU A 257 -22.69 11.11 -30.90
N CYS A 258 -21.98 9.97 -30.72
CA CYS A 258 -20.53 9.96 -30.53
C CYS A 258 -19.68 9.88 -31.82
N ASP A 259 -20.29 9.88 -33.02
CA ASP A 259 -19.57 9.83 -34.30
C ASP A 259 -19.59 11.16 -35.09
N ILE A 260 -19.93 12.27 -34.43
CA ILE A 260 -19.87 13.58 -35.07
C ILE A 260 -18.52 14.23 -34.77
N PHE A 261 -17.56 13.99 -35.65
CA PHE A 261 -16.37 14.82 -35.78
C PHE A 261 -16.80 16.23 -36.23
N PHE A 262 -16.77 17.20 -35.32
CA PHE A 262 -16.75 18.61 -35.68
C PHE A 262 -15.41 19.22 -35.30
N GLU A 263 -14.93 20.03 -36.24
CA GLU A 263 -13.64 20.69 -36.31
C GLU A 263 -13.19 21.37 -35.01
N GLU A 264 -11.90 21.16 -34.71
CA GLU A 264 -10.99 22.02 -33.94
C GLU A 264 -11.61 23.07 -33.01
N SER A 265 -12.00 22.65 -31.81
CA SER A 265 -11.73 23.44 -30.61
C SER A 265 -11.77 22.53 -29.39
N SER A 266 -10.68 22.52 -28.61
CA SER A 266 -10.63 21.79 -27.35
C SER A 266 -10.90 22.78 -26.22
N SER A 267 -11.82 22.42 -25.31
CA SER A 267 -12.11 23.27 -24.16
C SER A 267 -11.95 22.53 -22.84
N LEU A 268 -11.27 23.18 -21.89
CA LEU A 268 -11.11 22.70 -20.53
C LEU A 268 -12.13 23.40 -19.63
N CYS A 269 -12.98 22.60 -18.98
CA CYS A 269 -14.00 23.09 -18.06
C CYS A 269 -13.68 22.68 -16.62
N ARG A 270 -13.72 23.63 -15.68
CA ARG A 270 -13.61 23.34 -14.25
C ARG A 270 -14.98 23.35 -13.58
N PHE A 271 -15.37 22.23 -13.00
CA PHE A 271 -16.61 22.08 -12.24
C PHE A 271 -16.39 22.28 -10.74
N ASP A 272 -17.35 22.93 -10.10
CA ASP A 272 -17.43 22.96 -8.64
C ASP A 272 -18.14 21.69 -8.15
N GLY A 273 -17.45 20.89 -7.34
CA GLY A 273 -17.94 19.58 -6.88
C GLY A 273 -19.15 19.63 -5.94
N SER A 274 -19.49 20.80 -5.39
CA SER A 274 -20.65 20.97 -4.51
C SER A 274 -21.90 21.45 -5.24
N THR A 275 -21.72 22.21 -6.32
CA THR A 275 -22.83 22.82 -7.07
C THR A 275 -23.06 22.21 -8.44
N LEU A 276 -22.14 21.36 -8.92
CA LEU A 276 -22.12 20.77 -10.27
C LEU A 276 -22.24 21.82 -11.39
N LYS A 277 -21.84 23.06 -11.11
CA LYS A 277 -21.86 24.16 -12.07
C LYS A 277 -20.46 24.41 -12.63
N THR A 278 -20.41 24.72 -13.91
CA THR A 278 -19.18 25.12 -14.60
C THR A 278 -18.74 26.48 -14.09
N THR A 279 -17.52 26.55 -13.54
CA THR A 279 -16.98 27.80 -12.98
C THR A 279 -16.08 28.53 -13.98
N HIS A 280 -15.38 27.80 -14.84
CA HIS A 280 -14.44 28.36 -15.82
C HIS A 280 -14.42 27.48 -17.07
N VAL A 281 -14.39 28.12 -18.23
CA VAL A 281 -14.25 27.49 -19.56
C VAL A 281 -13.10 28.19 -20.27
N VAL A 282 -12.12 27.43 -20.75
CA VAL A 282 -11.05 27.91 -21.62
C VAL A 282 -11.12 27.13 -22.92
N SER A 283 -11.26 27.83 -24.05
CA SER A 283 -11.30 27.26 -25.39
C SER A 283 -10.05 27.64 -26.17
N SER A 284 -9.44 26.68 -26.87
CA SER A 284 -8.46 26.92 -27.94
C SER A 284 -9.09 26.71 -29.29
#